data_AF-A0A537JZ26-F1
#
_entry.id   AF-A0A537JZ26-F1
#
_cell.length_a   1.000
_cell.length_b   1.000
_cell.length_c   1.000
_cell.angle_alpha   90.00
_cell.angle_beta   90.00
_cell.angle_gamma   90.00
#
_symmetry.space_group_name_H-M   'P 1'
#
loop_
_entity.id
_entity.type
_entity.pdbx_description
1 polymer ?
#
loop_
_entity_poly.entity_id
_entity_poly.type
_entity_poly.pdbx_seq_one_letter_code
_entity_poly.pdbx_strand_id
1 'polypeptide(L)'
;MKSHRFAILVGMAVSAMLLISNTQLLRAQVQGAWTLTGSMNSARELAAQATLGDGSILAAGGTDGTNILSSAEVYSPSSGGWTPTGTMADAREDFPAVTLPDGRVLVTGGLGSSGSVLAGAELYDPASGTWSSAGALAVGRYFHTATLLKSGKVLVTGGCTVSGCSAFTGESELYDPATNSWSAGGSLGTARWRHTATLLGSGQVLIVGGSNGSTLNSCELYDPATGAWTSAPSTTYRRFLHAATLLGDGKVLVTGGNPFRTALAAAEIYDPSANQWTATGTMTQGRFAHTSTLLADGTVLLTAGGAFRGCGRTFCFYPTATSEIYDEATGKFTAIARLNQARYYHTASLLGDGRVLVVGGASNLRQLDGVEFYVPLTLAISPLSLDFGLLEVGLTSASQTITVTNVGKSPVTFTGIATNGDYAQAANCPATLDPGQSCAVSVTFSPTAAGTRPGSVTLSDNSVGSPEQTIALAGTGEPGDLAFTPSSLRFPATLPGSSSAPMSATLYNDSAAVVTVTVIAISPSNAFSQTNNCPGTLAPGQSCTFQVVFTPRDSDAPYSGTLSVTNSGNGSPQTVSLSGAGVD
;
A
#
# COMPACT_ATOMS: atom_id res chain seq x y z
N MET A 1 0.65 39.31 -40.65
CA MET A 1 1.07 38.90 -39.29
C MET A 1 -0.19 38.85 -38.42
N LYS A 2 -0.76 37.74 -37.95
CA LYS A 2 -0.50 36.30 -38.01
C LYS A 2 -1.83 35.61 -38.37
N SER A 3 -1.74 34.58 -39.20
CA SER A 3 -2.85 33.80 -39.77
C SER A 3 -3.15 32.54 -38.96
N HIS A 4 -4.44 32.19 -38.87
CA HIS A 4 -5.00 30.81 -38.99
C HIS A 4 -4.64 29.80 -37.88
N ARG A 5 -5.48 28.85 -37.42
CA ARG A 5 -6.78 28.31 -37.84
C ARG A 5 -7.33 27.41 -36.72
N PHE A 6 -8.64 27.19 -36.81
CA PHE A 6 -9.48 26.23 -36.11
C PHE A 6 -9.08 24.75 -36.38
N ALA A 7 -9.48 23.89 -35.42
CA ALA A 7 -9.73 22.44 -35.47
C ALA A 7 -8.54 21.45 -35.38
N ILE A 8 -8.47 20.68 -34.29
CA ILE A 8 -8.97 19.29 -34.18
C ILE A 8 -8.88 18.87 -32.70
N LEU A 9 -10.01 18.42 -32.15
CA LEU A 9 -10.17 17.86 -30.81
C LEU A 9 -10.50 16.37 -30.96
N VAL A 10 -9.50 15.48 -30.90
CA VAL A 10 -9.67 14.05 -30.55
C VAL A 10 -8.34 13.52 -29.99
N GLY A 11 -8.37 13.09 -28.73
CA GLY A 11 -7.49 12.03 -28.21
C GLY A 11 -6.15 12.43 -27.57
N MET A 12 -6.16 12.84 -26.29
CA MET A 12 -5.08 12.52 -25.32
C MET A 12 -5.67 12.56 -23.90
N ALA A 13 -6.14 11.42 -23.44
CA ALA A 13 -6.48 11.15 -22.05
C ALA A 13 -5.71 9.90 -21.61
N VAL A 14 -4.39 10.00 -21.41
CA VAL A 14 -3.60 9.04 -20.61
C VAL A 14 -2.37 9.78 -20.04
N SER A 15 -2.06 9.51 -18.77
CA SER A 15 -0.84 9.86 -18.02
C SER A 15 -0.64 11.30 -17.55
N ALA A 16 -1.42 11.67 -16.52
CA ALA A 16 -0.90 12.51 -15.44
C ALA A 16 -0.29 11.60 -14.35
N MET A 17 0.92 11.10 -14.57
CA MET A 17 1.68 10.39 -13.55
C MET A 17 2.44 11.43 -12.71
N LEU A 18 2.09 11.50 -11.43
CA LEU A 18 2.68 12.41 -10.45
C LEU A 18 4.19 12.16 -10.36
N LEU A 19 5.02 13.13 -10.74
CA LEU A 19 6.47 13.11 -10.52
C LEU A 19 6.77 13.27 -9.02
N ILE A 20 6.70 12.16 -8.29
CA ILE A 20 7.19 12.05 -6.91
C ILE A 20 8.70 11.79 -7.00
N SER A 21 9.52 12.55 -6.27
CA SER A 21 10.98 12.36 -6.29
C SER A 21 11.38 11.00 -5.68
N ASN A 22 12.46 10.38 -6.18
CA ASN A 22 12.99 9.12 -5.63
C ASN A 22 13.27 9.15 -4.11
N THR A 23 13.55 10.32 -3.56
CA THR A 23 13.72 10.54 -2.10
C THR A 23 12.41 10.48 -1.30
N GLN A 24 11.26 10.79 -1.92
CA GLN A 24 9.94 10.62 -1.32
C GLN A 24 9.44 9.16 -1.43
N LEU A 25 9.77 8.46 -2.52
CA LEU A 25 9.55 7.01 -2.62
C LEU A 25 10.36 6.23 -1.57
N LEU A 26 11.64 6.57 -1.36
CA LEU A 26 12.43 5.96 -0.28
C LEU A 26 11.88 6.25 1.12
N ARG A 27 11.26 7.42 1.36
CA ARG A 27 10.63 7.75 2.66
C ARG A 27 9.24 7.12 2.84
N ALA A 28 8.50 6.90 1.75
CA ALA A 28 7.25 6.15 1.77
C ALA A 28 7.48 4.63 1.99
N GLN A 29 8.67 4.14 1.64
CA GLN A 29 9.09 2.74 1.74
C GLN A 29 9.81 2.36 3.05
N VAL A 30 9.80 3.17 4.12
CA VAL A 30 10.57 2.76 5.32
C VAL A 30 9.76 1.91 6.29
N GLN A 31 8.44 2.10 6.44
CA GLN A 31 7.67 1.47 7.52
C GLN A 31 6.16 1.32 7.22
N GLY A 32 5.80 0.91 6.00
CA GLY A 32 4.41 0.62 5.60
C GLY A 32 3.71 1.77 4.87
N ALA A 33 2.61 1.44 4.19
CA ALA A 33 1.87 2.37 3.34
C ALA A 33 0.39 2.46 3.71
N TRP A 34 -0.21 3.62 3.47
CA TRP A 34 -1.63 3.87 3.62
C TRP A 34 -2.33 3.89 2.26
N THR A 35 -3.34 3.06 2.08
CA THR A 35 -4.11 2.97 0.84
C THR A 35 -5.58 3.26 1.11
N LEU A 36 -6.19 4.16 0.32
CA LEU A 36 -7.64 4.38 0.30
C LEU A 36 -8.32 3.20 -0.38
N THR A 37 -9.31 2.60 0.25
CA THR A 37 -9.86 1.31 -0.21
C THR A 37 -11.35 1.33 -0.50
N GLY A 38 -12.02 2.42 -0.14
CA GLY A 38 -13.42 2.66 -0.40
C GLY A 38 -14.04 3.55 0.66
N SER A 39 -15.36 3.58 0.66
CA SER A 39 -16.18 4.23 1.66
C SER A 39 -17.20 3.25 2.21
N MET A 40 -17.55 3.41 3.48
CA MET A 40 -18.82 2.89 4.01
C MET A 40 -20.00 3.57 3.30
N ASN A 41 -21.18 2.96 3.36
CA ASN A 41 -22.41 3.56 2.83
C ASN A 41 -22.88 4.73 3.71
N SER A 42 -22.54 4.71 5.00
CA SER A 42 -22.79 5.83 5.93
C SER A 42 -21.50 6.29 6.60
N ALA A 43 -21.35 7.60 6.76
CA ALA A 43 -20.32 8.15 7.62
C ALA A 43 -20.58 7.77 9.07
N ARG A 44 -19.52 7.41 9.81
CA ARG A 44 -19.64 6.91 11.19
C ARG A 44 -18.52 7.45 12.06
N GLU A 45 -18.89 8.27 13.03
CA GLU A 45 -18.06 8.60 14.20
C GLU A 45 -18.65 7.92 15.44
N LEU A 46 -17.81 7.51 16.41
CA LEU A 46 -18.27 6.90 17.67
C LEU A 46 -19.09 5.61 17.48
N ALA A 47 -18.92 4.95 16.34
CA ALA A 47 -19.51 3.66 16.02
C ALA A 47 -18.79 2.51 16.74
N ALA A 48 -19.50 1.42 16.92
CA ALA A 48 -18.92 0.19 17.42
C ALA A 48 -18.41 -0.66 16.24
N GLN A 49 -17.29 -1.36 16.46
CA GLN A 49 -16.69 -2.25 15.47
C GLN A 49 -16.40 -3.62 16.09
N ALA A 50 -16.66 -4.69 15.35
CA ALA A 50 -16.40 -6.05 15.77
C ALA A 50 -15.88 -6.90 14.61
N THR A 51 -14.90 -7.76 14.87
CA THR A 51 -14.39 -8.75 13.92
C THR A 51 -15.25 -10.01 14.00
N LEU A 52 -15.80 -10.44 12.87
CA LEU A 52 -16.64 -11.63 12.75
C LEU A 52 -15.78 -12.90 12.61
N GLY A 53 -16.39 -14.07 12.81
CA GLY A 53 -15.67 -15.35 12.80
C GLY A 53 -15.01 -15.72 11.46
N ASP A 54 -15.46 -15.13 10.36
CA ASP A 54 -14.89 -15.28 9.01
C ASP A 54 -13.81 -14.23 8.69
N GLY A 55 -13.49 -13.33 9.63
CA GLY A 55 -12.56 -12.22 9.45
C GLY A 55 -13.19 -10.95 8.84
N SER A 56 -14.48 -10.97 8.52
CA SER A 56 -15.22 -9.77 8.11
C SER A 56 -15.36 -8.79 9.29
N ILE A 57 -15.60 -7.50 9.00
CA ILE A 57 -15.69 -6.46 10.03
C ILE A 57 -17.08 -5.83 10.03
N LEU A 58 -17.79 -5.95 11.15
CA LEU A 58 -19.06 -5.25 11.38
C LEU A 58 -18.77 -3.83 11.89
N ALA A 59 -19.37 -2.81 11.26
CA ALA A 59 -19.48 -1.46 11.78
C ALA A 59 -20.96 -1.14 12.06
N ALA A 60 -21.29 -0.77 13.30
CA ALA A 60 -22.65 -0.57 13.74
C ALA A 60 -22.82 0.79 14.45
N GLY A 61 -23.95 1.46 14.18
CA GLY A 61 -24.34 2.71 14.82
C GLY A 61 -23.34 3.86 14.60
N GLY A 62 -23.16 4.67 15.63
CA GLY A 62 -22.40 5.92 15.57
C GLY A 62 -23.27 7.07 15.04
N THR A 63 -22.61 8.16 14.64
CA THR A 63 -23.26 9.34 14.06
C THR A 63 -22.69 9.69 12.68
N ASP A 64 -23.55 10.14 11.78
CA ASP A 64 -23.18 10.71 10.47
C ASP A 64 -23.01 12.25 10.52
N GLY A 65 -23.14 12.84 11.71
CA GLY A 65 -23.10 14.29 11.95
C GLY A 65 -24.47 14.95 12.03
N THR A 66 -25.50 14.29 11.52
CA THR A 66 -26.90 14.74 11.57
C THR A 66 -27.76 13.79 12.40
N ASN A 67 -27.52 12.49 12.27
CA ASN A 67 -28.31 11.43 12.87
C ASN A 67 -27.41 10.46 13.63
N ILE A 68 -27.87 10.06 14.81
CA ILE A 68 -27.39 8.83 15.44
C ILE A 68 -28.03 7.66 14.67
N LEU A 69 -27.21 6.67 14.33
CA LEU A 69 -27.56 5.60 13.39
C LEU A 69 -27.97 4.33 14.13
N SER A 70 -28.98 3.63 13.62
CA SER A 70 -29.26 2.22 13.94
C SER A 70 -28.73 1.26 12.86
N SER A 71 -28.28 1.81 11.73
CA SER A 71 -27.77 1.02 10.61
C SER A 71 -26.44 0.36 10.95
N ALA A 72 -26.18 -0.76 10.30
CA ALA A 72 -24.92 -1.48 10.36
C ALA A 72 -24.51 -1.95 8.97
N GLU A 73 -23.21 -2.16 8.79
CA GLU A 73 -22.62 -2.59 7.53
C GLU A 73 -21.45 -3.54 7.81
N VAL A 74 -21.21 -4.46 6.89
CA VAL A 74 -20.14 -5.45 7.00
C VAL A 74 -19.12 -5.24 5.89
N TYR A 75 -17.86 -5.09 6.27
CA TYR A 75 -16.73 -5.13 5.37
C TYR A 75 -16.30 -6.56 5.12
N SER A 76 -16.15 -6.92 3.84
CA SER A 76 -15.65 -8.23 3.42
C SER A 76 -14.21 -8.11 2.88
N PRO A 77 -13.21 -8.73 3.53
CA PRO A 77 -11.82 -8.70 3.08
C PRO A 77 -11.60 -9.27 1.68
N SER A 78 -12.42 -10.25 1.26
CA SER A 78 -12.28 -10.93 -0.03
C SER A 78 -12.76 -10.07 -1.21
N SER A 79 -13.81 -9.27 -1.01
CA SER A 79 -14.33 -8.36 -2.04
C SER A 79 -13.77 -6.94 -1.92
N GLY A 80 -13.23 -6.57 -0.76
CA GLY A 80 -12.76 -5.22 -0.49
C GLY A 80 -13.88 -4.20 -0.28
N GLY A 81 -15.14 -4.63 -0.17
CA GLY A 81 -16.32 -3.76 -0.13
C GLY A 81 -17.12 -3.82 1.17
N TRP A 82 -17.97 -2.81 1.37
CA TRP A 82 -18.96 -2.73 2.45
C TRP A 82 -20.36 -3.06 1.96
N THR A 83 -21.06 -3.94 2.68
CA THR A 83 -22.45 -4.30 2.40
C THR A 83 -23.35 -3.92 3.59
N PRO A 84 -24.48 -3.25 3.37
CA PRO A 84 -25.49 -3.04 4.41
C PRO A 84 -26.01 -4.36 4.97
N THR A 85 -26.29 -4.38 6.27
CA THR A 85 -26.93 -5.52 6.96
C THR A 85 -28.14 -5.05 7.77
N GLY A 86 -28.74 -5.92 8.58
CA GLY A 86 -29.88 -5.56 9.43
C GLY A 86 -29.59 -4.37 10.34
N THR A 87 -30.65 -3.71 10.79
CA THR A 87 -30.59 -2.53 11.66
C THR A 87 -30.88 -2.89 13.11
N MET A 88 -30.22 -2.23 14.05
CA MET A 88 -30.55 -2.28 15.48
C MET A 88 -31.95 -1.70 15.74
N ALA A 89 -32.58 -2.10 16.84
CA ALA A 89 -33.86 -1.58 17.27
C ALA A 89 -33.77 -0.10 17.67
N ASP A 90 -32.72 0.27 18.40
CA ASP A 90 -32.41 1.66 18.74
C ASP A 90 -31.17 2.14 17.98
N ALA A 91 -31.24 3.38 17.51
CA ALA A 91 -30.05 4.09 17.08
C ALA A 91 -29.16 4.41 18.29
N ARG A 92 -27.84 4.22 18.15
CA ARG A 92 -26.90 4.39 19.27
C ARG A 92 -25.51 4.82 18.81
N GLU A 93 -24.84 5.63 19.62
CA GLU A 93 -23.41 5.97 19.54
C GLU A 93 -22.71 5.74 20.89
N ASP A 94 -21.37 5.73 20.91
CA ASP A 94 -20.57 5.59 22.14
C ASP A 94 -20.85 4.32 22.96
N PHE A 95 -20.99 3.21 22.25
CA PHE A 95 -21.26 1.88 22.81
C PHE A 95 -20.21 0.87 22.31
N PRO A 96 -19.91 -0.19 23.08
CA PRO A 96 -19.01 -1.25 22.66
C PRO A 96 -19.75 -2.33 21.84
N ALA A 97 -19.00 -3.01 20.98
CA ALA A 97 -19.39 -4.25 20.31
C ALA A 97 -18.40 -5.36 20.67
N VAL A 98 -18.90 -6.55 21.00
CA VAL A 98 -18.09 -7.70 21.42
C VAL A 98 -18.50 -8.95 20.64
N THR A 99 -17.59 -9.52 19.87
CA THR A 99 -17.79 -10.82 19.23
C THR A 99 -17.77 -11.92 20.30
N LEU A 100 -18.82 -12.73 20.34
CA LEU A 100 -19.02 -13.81 21.30
C LEU A 100 -18.41 -15.12 20.79
N PRO A 101 -18.19 -16.12 21.67
CA PRO A 101 -17.64 -17.42 21.28
C PRO A 101 -18.49 -18.19 20.25
N ASP A 102 -19.79 -17.89 20.18
CA ASP A 102 -20.71 -18.50 19.21
C ASP A 102 -20.76 -17.74 17.86
N GLY A 103 -19.94 -16.71 17.69
CA GLY A 103 -19.84 -15.90 16.48
C GLY A 103 -20.80 -14.72 16.40
N ARG A 104 -21.79 -14.61 17.30
CA ARG A 104 -22.68 -13.43 17.35
C ARG A 104 -21.93 -12.22 17.90
N VAL A 105 -22.45 -11.02 17.66
CA VAL A 105 -21.89 -9.78 18.23
C VAL A 105 -22.88 -9.17 19.20
N LEU A 106 -22.45 -8.96 20.44
CA LEU A 106 -23.21 -8.24 21.47
C LEU A 106 -22.90 -6.74 21.40
N VAL A 107 -23.95 -5.91 21.41
CA VAL A 107 -23.87 -4.46 21.63
C VAL A 107 -24.65 -4.08 22.88
N THR A 108 -24.17 -3.10 23.64
CA THR A 108 -24.76 -2.76 24.95
C THR A 108 -24.84 -1.26 25.17
N GLY A 109 -25.99 -0.74 25.57
CA GLY A 109 -26.18 0.67 25.91
C GLY A 109 -25.79 1.63 24.78
N GLY A 110 -25.28 2.80 25.13
CA GLY A 110 -24.99 3.88 24.20
C GLY A 110 -25.91 5.08 24.40
N LEU A 111 -25.60 6.16 23.68
CA LEU A 111 -26.44 7.35 23.62
C LEU A 111 -27.33 7.23 22.38
N GLY A 112 -28.65 7.28 22.59
CA GLY A 112 -29.63 7.15 21.52
C GLY A 112 -30.05 8.48 20.90
N SER A 113 -30.78 8.38 19.79
CA SER A 113 -31.44 9.53 19.17
C SER A 113 -32.32 10.26 20.19
N SER A 114 -32.21 11.59 20.28
CA SER A 114 -32.74 12.48 21.34
C SER A 114 -31.92 12.63 22.63
N GLY A 115 -30.75 11.99 22.72
CA GLY A 115 -29.88 12.08 23.89
C GLY A 115 -30.32 11.19 25.05
N SER A 116 -31.16 10.19 24.79
CA SER A 116 -31.54 9.17 25.76
C SER A 116 -30.35 8.25 26.04
N VAL A 117 -30.10 7.95 27.31
CA VAL A 117 -29.06 6.98 27.68
C VAL A 117 -29.69 5.60 27.70
N LEU A 118 -29.23 4.72 26.80
CA LEU A 118 -29.87 3.43 26.54
C LEU A 118 -29.38 2.36 27.52
N ALA A 119 -30.32 1.52 27.98
CA ALA A 119 -30.04 0.30 28.74
C ALA A 119 -30.11 -0.96 27.87
N GLY A 120 -30.79 -0.88 26.71
CA GLY A 120 -30.99 -2.00 25.82
C GLY A 120 -29.68 -2.58 25.29
N ALA A 121 -29.63 -3.91 25.19
CA ALA A 121 -28.57 -4.66 24.56
C ALA A 121 -29.14 -5.53 23.44
N GLU A 122 -28.35 -5.74 22.39
CA GLU A 122 -28.78 -6.45 21.17
C GLU A 122 -27.68 -7.40 20.69
N LEU A 123 -28.10 -8.46 20.01
CA LEU A 123 -27.24 -9.48 19.40
C LEU A 123 -27.39 -9.44 17.90
N TYR A 124 -26.29 -9.23 17.20
CA TYR A 124 -26.19 -9.43 15.76
C TYR A 124 -25.81 -10.87 15.44
N ASP A 125 -26.57 -11.51 14.55
CA ASP A 125 -26.24 -12.81 13.98
C ASP A 125 -25.67 -12.64 12.56
N PRO A 126 -24.36 -12.89 12.35
CA PRO A 126 -23.75 -12.79 11.03
C PRO A 126 -24.31 -13.75 9.99
N ALA A 127 -24.86 -14.89 10.39
CA ALA A 127 -25.34 -15.90 9.45
C ALA A 127 -26.63 -15.46 8.75
N SER A 128 -27.50 -14.75 9.47
CA SER A 128 -28.76 -14.21 8.94
C SER A 128 -28.68 -12.71 8.62
N GLY A 129 -27.68 -12.01 9.15
CA GLY A 129 -27.58 -10.55 9.05
C GLY A 129 -28.66 -9.81 9.85
N THR A 130 -29.17 -10.40 10.93
CA THR A 130 -30.29 -9.84 11.73
C THR A 130 -29.91 -9.53 13.16
N TRP A 131 -30.60 -8.57 13.76
CA TRP A 131 -30.48 -8.22 15.18
C TRP A 131 -31.62 -8.83 16.02
N SER A 132 -31.31 -9.15 17.28
CA SER A 132 -32.28 -9.66 18.28
C SER A 132 -31.99 -9.09 19.67
N SER A 133 -32.97 -9.07 20.57
CA SER A 133 -32.77 -8.53 21.92
C SER A 133 -31.88 -9.42 22.79
N ALA A 134 -30.94 -8.79 23.49
CA ALA A 134 -30.09 -9.40 24.51
C ALA A 134 -30.54 -9.03 25.94
N GLY A 135 -31.76 -8.52 26.10
CA GLY A 135 -32.23 -7.92 27.35
C GLY A 135 -31.74 -6.49 27.54
N ALA A 136 -31.60 -6.07 28.80
CA ALA A 136 -31.19 -4.72 29.16
C ALA A 136 -30.33 -4.72 30.41
N LEU A 137 -29.43 -3.75 30.48
CA LEU A 137 -28.68 -3.38 31.67
C LEU A 137 -29.63 -2.85 32.75
N ALA A 138 -29.25 -2.96 34.02
CA ALA A 138 -30.01 -2.40 35.14
C ALA A 138 -30.14 -0.86 35.04
N VAL A 139 -29.08 -0.20 34.57
CA VAL A 139 -29.05 1.24 34.31
C VAL A 139 -28.41 1.50 32.95
N GLY A 140 -29.06 2.35 32.15
CA GLY A 140 -28.54 2.77 30.86
C GLY A 140 -27.21 3.49 31.00
N ARG A 141 -26.30 3.23 30.05
CA ARG A 141 -24.94 3.79 30.08
C ARG A 141 -24.32 3.90 28.71
N TYR A 142 -23.41 4.84 28.55
CA TYR A 142 -22.53 5.02 27.38
C TYR A 142 -21.11 5.39 27.85
N PHE A 143 -20.12 5.33 26.96
CA PHE A 143 -18.69 5.45 27.31
C PHE A 143 -18.17 4.41 28.31
N HIS A 144 -18.91 3.32 28.50
CA HIS A 144 -18.49 2.15 29.26
C HIS A 144 -17.63 1.23 28.39
N THR A 145 -17.01 0.25 29.04
CA THR A 145 -16.30 -0.83 28.34
C THR A 145 -17.12 -2.11 28.41
N ALA A 146 -16.96 -2.98 27.42
CA ALA A 146 -17.43 -4.35 27.45
C ALA A 146 -16.24 -5.28 27.11
N THR A 147 -15.99 -6.28 27.96
CA THR A 147 -14.84 -7.18 27.84
C THR A 147 -15.32 -8.63 27.83
N LEU A 148 -15.03 -9.35 26.74
CA LEU A 148 -15.22 -10.80 26.71
C LEU A 148 -14.26 -11.46 27.70
N LEU A 149 -14.81 -12.21 28.64
CA LEU A 149 -14.04 -12.96 29.63
C LEU A 149 -13.69 -14.35 29.09
N LYS A 150 -12.68 -15.00 29.68
CA LYS A 150 -12.30 -16.38 29.34
C LYS A 150 -13.41 -17.41 29.55
N SER A 151 -14.41 -17.08 30.38
CA SER A 151 -15.61 -17.90 30.59
C SER A 151 -16.61 -17.84 29.44
N GLY A 152 -16.44 -16.93 28.47
CA GLY A 152 -17.42 -16.62 27.43
C GLY A 152 -18.45 -15.56 27.81
N LYS A 153 -18.52 -15.17 29.09
CA LYS A 153 -19.37 -14.05 29.54
C LYS A 153 -18.77 -12.70 29.15
N VAL A 154 -19.60 -11.67 29.08
CA VAL A 154 -19.14 -10.29 28.82
C VAL A 154 -19.31 -9.44 30.07
N LEU A 155 -18.21 -8.85 30.55
CA LEU A 155 -18.21 -7.85 31.62
C LEU A 155 -18.48 -6.47 31.03
N VAL A 156 -19.51 -5.79 31.52
CA VAL A 156 -19.87 -4.41 31.17
C VAL A 156 -19.61 -3.52 32.38
N THR A 157 -18.75 -2.51 32.25
CA THR A 157 -18.25 -1.75 33.41
C THR A 157 -18.21 -0.23 33.17
N GLY A 158 -18.66 0.51 34.20
CA GLY A 158 -18.57 1.97 34.27
C GLY A 158 -19.52 2.68 33.31
N GLY A 159 -19.16 3.91 32.91
CA GLY A 159 -19.90 4.71 31.94
C GLY A 159 -20.79 5.81 32.54
N CYS A 160 -21.24 6.70 31.67
CA CYS A 160 -22.14 7.81 32.00
C CYS A 160 -23.59 7.33 31.97
N THR A 161 -24.36 7.64 33.02
CA THR A 161 -25.77 7.23 33.15
C THR A 161 -26.74 8.33 32.78
N VAL A 162 -26.23 9.55 32.59
CA VAL A 162 -26.99 10.73 32.17
C VAL A 162 -26.26 11.39 31.01
N SER A 163 -27.01 11.85 30.02
CA SER A 163 -26.47 12.59 28.87
C SER A 163 -25.67 13.81 29.33
N GLY A 164 -24.50 14.02 28.72
CA GLY A 164 -23.51 15.02 29.16
C GLY A 164 -22.65 14.59 30.35
N CYS A 165 -22.75 13.34 30.82
CA CYS A 165 -21.90 12.77 31.86
C CYS A 165 -21.91 13.51 33.21
N SER A 166 -23.04 14.14 33.57
CA SER A 166 -23.22 14.73 34.91
C SER A 166 -23.41 13.69 36.01
N ALA A 167 -23.77 12.45 35.63
CA ALA A 167 -23.78 11.27 36.48
C ALA A 167 -23.17 10.08 35.74
N PHE A 168 -22.50 9.21 36.49
CA PHE A 168 -21.78 8.03 36.02
C PHE A 168 -21.78 6.98 37.12
N THR A 169 -21.51 5.73 36.76
CA THR A 169 -21.64 4.58 37.67
C THR A 169 -20.33 3.80 37.81
N GLY A 170 -20.16 3.14 38.95
CA GLY A 170 -19.13 2.12 39.18
C GLY A 170 -19.66 0.70 38.97
N GLU A 171 -20.98 0.53 38.95
CA GLU A 171 -21.63 -0.78 38.84
C GLU A 171 -21.23 -1.48 37.55
N SER A 172 -20.97 -2.78 37.66
CA SER A 172 -20.66 -3.66 36.55
C SER A 172 -21.68 -4.79 36.45
N GLU A 173 -21.88 -5.28 35.23
CA GLU A 173 -22.86 -6.31 34.92
C GLU A 173 -22.22 -7.37 34.02
N LEU A 174 -22.64 -8.63 34.19
CA LEU A 174 -22.16 -9.77 33.42
C LEU A 174 -23.29 -10.28 32.53
N TYR A 175 -23.04 -10.29 31.22
CA TYR A 175 -23.90 -10.95 30.24
C TYR A 175 -23.45 -12.39 30.00
N ASP A 176 -24.38 -13.33 30.11
CA ASP A 176 -24.18 -14.74 29.78
C ASP A 176 -24.85 -15.08 28.44
N PRO A 177 -24.07 -15.31 27.36
CA PRO A 177 -24.63 -15.59 26.05
C PRO A 177 -25.33 -16.96 25.94
N ALA A 178 -25.01 -17.90 26.85
CA ALA A 178 -25.60 -19.24 26.84
C ALA A 178 -27.06 -19.21 27.33
N THR A 179 -27.37 -18.31 28.26
CA THR A 179 -28.70 -18.17 28.85
C THR A 179 -29.42 -16.88 28.45
N ASN A 180 -28.76 -16.02 27.66
CA ASN A 180 -29.22 -14.68 27.30
C ASN A 180 -29.68 -13.86 28.51
N SER A 181 -28.86 -13.85 29.57
CA SER A 181 -29.24 -13.25 30.86
C SER A 181 -28.14 -12.39 31.46
N TRP A 182 -28.56 -11.42 32.27
CA TRP A 182 -27.68 -10.50 32.99
C TRP A 182 -27.57 -10.86 34.47
N SER A 183 -26.41 -10.58 35.06
CA SER A 183 -26.14 -10.74 36.49
C SER A 183 -25.19 -9.65 36.99
N ALA A 184 -25.12 -9.43 38.30
CA ALA A 184 -24.23 -8.41 38.88
C ALA A 184 -22.75 -8.81 38.74
N GLY A 185 -21.90 -7.85 38.36
CA GLY A 185 -20.44 -7.99 38.21
C GLY A 185 -19.63 -7.27 39.29
N GLY A 186 -20.27 -6.84 40.38
CA GLY A 186 -19.65 -5.99 41.40
C GLY A 186 -19.52 -4.53 40.95
N SER A 187 -18.77 -3.73 41.70
CA SER A 187 -18.67 -2.29 41.48
C SER A 187 -17.21 -1.83 41.57
N LEU A 188 -16.81 -0.95 40.64
CA LEU A 188 -15.56 -0.21 40.71
C LEU A 188 -15.49 0.59 42.02
N GLY A 189 -14.33 0.60 42.66
CA GLY A 189 -14.05 1.49 43.78
C GLY A 189 -14.09 2.97 43.38
N THR A 190 -13.84 3.30 42.10
CA THR A 190 -14.04 4.63 41.54
C THR A 190 -14.86 4.56 40.25
N ALA A 191 -16.10 5.04 40.32
CA ALA A 191 -16.98 5.23 39.17
C ALA A 191 -16.31 6.12 38.10
N ARG A 192 -16.36 5.70 36.83
CA ARG A 192 -15.59 6.33 35.74
C ARG A 192 -16.15 6.04 34.36
N TRP A 193 -15.82 6.88 33.39
CA TRP A 193 -16.16 6.73 31.96
C TRP A 193 -14.93 6.99 31.07
N ARG A 194 -14.96 6.54 29.81
CA ARG A 194 -13.82 6.62 28.85
C ARG A 194 -12.48 6.08 29.40
N HIS A 195 -12.56 5.07 30.25
CA HIS A 195 -11.45 4.24 30.68
C HIS A 195 -11.19 3.14 29.64
N THR A 196 -10.03 2.48 29.71
CA THR A 196 -9.78 1.25 28.96
C THR A 196 -9.94 0.04 29.87
N ALA A 197 -10.31 -1.10 29.28
CA ALA A 197 -10.40 -2.39 29.94
C ALA A 197 -9.61 -3.42 29.13
N THR A 198 -8.71 -4.16 29.78
CA THR A 198 -7.85 -5.14 29.11
C THR A 198 -7.93 -6.47 29.84
N LEU A 199 -8.37 -7.53 29.15
CA LEU A 199 -8.30 -8.89 29.64
C LEU A 199 -6.84 -9.34 29.68
N LEU A 200 -6.34 -9.70 30.86
CA LEU A 200 -4.97 -10.13 31.07
C LEU A 200 -4.80 -11.64 30.83
N GLY A 201 -3.55 -12.07 30.66
CA GLY A 201 -3.17 -13.48 30.59
C GLY A 201 -3.62 -14.31 31.80
N SER A 202 -3.76 -13.69 32.98
CA SER A 202 -4.32 -14.34 34.18
C SER A 202 -5.82 -14.62 34.09
N GLY A 203 -6.56 -13.91 33.22
CA GLY A 203 -8.02 -13.89 33.18
C GLY A 203 -8.66 -12.72 33.91
N GLN A 204 -7.89 -11.96 34.70
CA GLN A 204 -8.37 -10.71 35.31
C GLN A 204 -8.54 -9.61 34.26
N VAL A 205 -9.36 -8.60 34.56
CA VAL A 205 -9.53 -7.42 33.70
C VAL A 205 -8.90 -6.20 34.37
N LEU A 206 -7.93 -5.58 33.70
CA LEU A 206 -7.30 -4.34 34.12
C LEU A 206 -8.09 -3.14 33.60
N ILE A 207 -8.49 -2.25 34.50
CA ILE A 207 -9.12 -0.97 34.20
C ILE A 207 -8.10 0.16 34.39
N VAL A 208 -7.93 1.01 33.38
CA VAL A 208 -6.95 2.11 33.41
C VAL A 208 -7.60 3.47 33.13
N GLY A 209 -7.30 4.44 33.99
CA GLY A 209 -7.63 5.85 33.77
C GLY A 209 -9.13 6.12 33.64
N GLY A 210 -9.51 7.01 32.73
CA GLY A 210 -10.88 7.50 32.53
C GLY A 210 -11.13 8.84 33.21
N SER A 211 -12.40 9.19 33.37
CA SER A 211 -12.84 10.42 34.03
C SER A 211 -14.00 10.15 34.98
N ASN A 212 -14.05 10.89 36.09
CA ASN A 212 -15.18 10.96 37.01
C ASN A 212 -15.65 12.42 37.20
N GLY A 213 -15.53 13.22 36.14
CA GLY A 213 -15.58 14.69 36.20
C GLY A 213 -14.18 15.31 36.37
N SER A 214 -13.19 14.53 36.81
CA SER A 214 -11.76 14.82 36.71
C SER A 214 -11.04 13.67 36.01
N THR A 215 -9.99 13.97 35.24
CA THR A 215 -9.19 12.91 34.61
C THR A 215 -8.42 12.10 35.66
N LEU A 216 -8.48 10.78 35.53
CA LEU A 216 -7.93 9.81 36.46
C LEU A 216 -6.62 9.20 35.94
N ASN A 217 -5.77 8.80 36.88
CA ASN A 217 -4.63 7.90 36.67
C ASN A 217 -4.75 6.60 37.48
N SER A 218 -5.83 6.44 38.26
CA SER A 218 -6.07 5.24 39.06
C SER A 218 -6.37 4.03 38.17
N CYS A 219 -5.94 2.86 38.62
CA CYS A 219 -6.23 1.59 37.98
C CYS A 219 -6.91 0.64 38.95
N GLU A 220 -7.69 -0.30 38.42
CA GLU A 220 -8.39 -1.33 39.19
C GLU A 220 -8.32 -2.67 38.46
N LEU A 221 -8.37 -3.78 39.20
CA LEU A 221 -8.39 -5.14 38.69
C LEU A 221 -9.69 -5.82 39.09
N TYR A 222 -10.35 -6.41 38.10
CA TYR A 222 -11.48 -7.31 38.30
C TYR A 222 -11.03 -8.76 38.24
N ASP A 223 -11.38 -9.53 39.25
CA ASP A 223 -11.22 -10.99 39.27
C ASP A 223 -12.55 -11.68 38.93
N PRO A 224 -12.70 -12.26 37.72
CA PRO A 224 -13.94 -12.92 37.33
C PRO A 224 -14.23 -14.21 38.09
N ALA A 225 -13.24 -14.82 38.76
CA ALA A 225 -13.47 -16.03 39.54
C ALA A 225 -14.25 -15.74 40.83
N THR A 226 -14.04 -14.55 41.40
CA THR A 226 -14.65 -14.13 42.67
C THR A 226 -15.67 -13.01 42.52
N GLY A 227 -15.67 -12.31 41.38
CA GLY A 227 -16.43 -11.09 41.16
C GLY A 227 -15.88 -9.88 41.93
N ALA A 228 -14.67 -9.98 42.49
CA ALA A 228 -14.07 -8.95 43.32
C ALA A 228 -13.32 -7.89 42.51
N TRP A 229 -13.36 -6.66 43.04
CA TRP A 229 -12.62 -5.51 42.53
C TRP A 229 -11.50 -5.13 43.51
N THR A 230 -10.30 -4.89 43.00
CA THR A 230 -9.13 -4.50 43.80
C THR A 230 -8.39 -3.33 43.17
N SER A 231 -7.77 -2.49 43.99
CA SER A 231 -6.93 -1.41 43.47
C SER A 231 -5.65 -1.95 42.84
N ALA A 232 -5.28 -1.39 41.69
CA ALA A 232 -3.99 -1.63 41.03
C ALA A 232 -3.13 -0.35 41.11
N PRO A 233 -1.80 -0.45 40.91
CA PRO A 233 -0.94 0.71 40.84
C PRO A 233 -1.42 1.72 39.80
N SER A 234 -1.34 3.00 40.15
CA SER A 234 -1.74 4.09 39.26
C SER A 234 -0.68 4.36 38.18
N THR A 235 -1.11 4.83 37.01
CA THR A 235 -0.20 5.37 36.00
C THR A 235 0.41 6.69 36.49
N THR A 236 1.56 7.07 35.93
CA THR A 236 2.22 8.35 36.23
C THR A 236 1.37 9.53 35.77
N TYR A 237 0.80 9.41 34.55
CA TYR A 237 -0.02 10.46 33.95
C TYR A 237 -1.50 10.12 34.01
N ARG A 238 -2.32 11.14 34.26
CA ARG A 238 -3.78 11.08 34.12
C ARG A 238 -4.15 10.94 32.64
N ARG A 239 -5.15 10.12 32.33
CA ARG A 239 -5.55 9.87 30.94
C ARG A 239 -7.00 9.40 30.84
N PHE A 240 -7.75 9.98 29.91
CA PHE A 240 -8.97 9.42 29.32
C PHE A 240 -8.84 9.53 27.80
N LEU A 241 -9.58 8.74 27.03
CA LEU A 241 -9.39 8.63 25.57
C LEU A 241 -7.97 8.23 25.16
N HIS A 242 -7.31 7.48 26.02
CA HIS A 242 -6.06 6.79 25.69
C HIS A 242 -6.40 5.45 25.05
N ALA A 243 -5.38 4.81 24.48
CA ALA A 243 -5.49 3.44 24.01
C ALA A 243 -4.68 2.52 24.93
N ALA A 244 -5.16 1.30 25.12
CA ALA A 244 -4.48 0.23 25.84
C ALA A 244 -4.39 -1.01 24.94
N THR A 245 -3.24 -1.68 24.94
CA THR A 245 -2.98 -2.84 24.09
C THR A 245 -2.27 -3.91 24.90
N LEU A 246 -2.89 -5.09 24.96
CA LEU A 246 -2.23 -6.28 25.47
C LEU A 246 -1.14 -6.69 24.46
N LEU A 247 0.10 -6.79 24.92
CA LEU A 247 1.26 -7.17 24.14
C LEU A 247 1.41 -8.69 24.08
N GLY A 248 2.23 -9.18 23.15
CA GLY A 248 2.46 -10.61 22.95
C GLY A 248 3.10 -11.32 24.15
N ASP A 249 3.80 -10.58 25.00
CA ASP A 249 4.42 -11.06 26.23
C ASP A 249 3.48 -11.03 27.46
N GLY A 250 2.24 -10.56 27.28
CA GLY A 250 1.22 -10.45 28.33
C GLY A 250 1.21 -9.13 29.10
N LYS A 251 2.11 -8.18 28.81
CA LYS A 251 2.08 -6.83 29.39
C LYS A 251 1.04 -5.94 28.71
N VAL A 252 0.71 -4.81 29.32
CA VAL A 252 -0.24 -3.84 28.74
C VAL A 252 0.45 -2.52 28.45
N LEU A 253 0.55 -2.17 27.17
CA LEU A 253 0.99 -0.84 26.73
C LEU A 253 -0.19 0.14 26.80
N VAL A 254 0.00 1.27 27.47
CA VAL A 254 -0.95 2.37 27.48
C VAL A 254 -0.34 3.60 26.84
N THR A 255 -1.04 4.20 25.87
CA THR A 255 -0.52 5.30 25.07
C THR A 255 -1.46 6.49 25.02
N GLY A 256 -0.91 7.69 25.17
CA GLY A 256 -1.61 8.94 24.95
C GLY A 256 -2.80 9.19 25.87
N GLY A 257 -3.82 9.86 25.34
CA GLY A 257 -4.98 10.36 26.07
C GLY A 257 -4.88 11.84 26.40
N ASN A 258 -5.89 12.36 27.08
CA ASN A 258 -6.00 13.77 27.41
C ASN A 258 -5.93 13.97 28.94
N PRO A 259 -4.81 14.48 29.50
CA PRO A 259 -4.68 14.65 30.95
C PRO A 259 -5.50 15.85 31.44
N PHE A 260 -5.54 16.93 30.66
CA PHE A 260 -6.41 18.10 30.81
C PHE A 260 -6.13 19.10 29.68
N ARG A 261 -7.08 19.35 28.79
CA ARG A 261 -6.98 20.34 27.69
C ARG A 261 -5.69 20.23 26.85
N THR A 262 -5.14 19.03 26.73
CA THR A 262 -3.92 18.75 25.95
C THR A 262 -3.95 17.30 25.47
N ALA A 263 -2.99 16.93 24.62
CA ALA A 263 -2.80 15.57 24.15
C ALA A 263 -1.48 15.02 24.70
N LEU A 264 -1.51 13.81 25.28
CA LEU A 264 -0.36 13.20 25.92
C LEU A 264 0.47 12.42 24.90
N ALA A 265 1.80 12.61 24.93
CA ALA A 265 2.76 11.83 24.13
C ALA A 265 3.33 10.61 24.89
N ALA A 266 3.13 10.56 26.21
CA ALA A 266 3.69 9.53 27.08
C ALA A 266 3.01 8.17 26.89
N ALA A 267 3.82 7.14 27.03
CA ALA A 267 3.41 5.75 27.08
C ALA A 267 4.01 5.05 28.32
N GLU A 268 3.27 4.11 28.87
CA GLU A 268 3.65 3.32 30.05
C GLU A 268 3.27 1.86 29.81
N ILE A 269 4.07 0.94 30.33
CA ILE A 269 3.82 -0.51 30.28
C ILE A 269 3.46 -1.00 31.67
N TYR A 270 2.35 -1.72 31.79
CA TYR A 270 2.00 -2.48 32.98
C TYR A 270 2.51 -3.90 32.87
N ASP A 271 3.33 -4.30 33.84
CA ASP A 271 3.71 -5.69 34.02
C ASP A 271 2.79 -6.34 35.06
N PRO A 272 1.89 -7.27 34.66
CA PRO A 272 0.97 -7.92 35.58
C PRO A 272 1.68 -8.87 36.56
N SER A 273 2.86 -9.40 36.22
CA SER A 273 3.61 -10.29 37.09
C SER A 273 4.30 -9.53 38.23
N ALA A 274 4.80 -8.34 37.94
CA ALA A 274 5.39 -7.44 38.93
C ALA A 274 4.33 -6.56 39.62
N ASN A 275 3.13 -6.46 39.04
CA ASN A 275 2.09 -5.50 39.39
C ASN A 275 2.66 -4.07 39.49
N GLN A 276 3.30 -3.61 38.41
CA GLN A 276 3.98 -2.31 38.36
C GLN A 276 3.87 -1.66 36.97
N TRP A 277 3.89 -0.32 36.96
CA TRP A 277 4.02 0.48 35.74
C TRP A 277 5.47 0.90 35.52
N THR A 278 5.92 0.83 34.28
CA THR A 278 7.22 1.36 33.85
C THR A 278 7.02 2.30 32.67
N ALA A 279 7.67 3.47 32.70
CA ALA A 279 7.67 4.37 31.54
C ALA A 279 8.46 3.75 30.38
N THR A 280 7.96 3.92 29.15
CA THR A 280 8.66 3.53 27.91
C THR A 280 8.92 4.78 27.05
N GLY A 281 9.38 4.60 25.81
CA GLY A 281 9.54 5.71 24.86
C GLY A 281 8.29 6.57 24.70
N THR A 282 8.48 7.73 24.06
CA THR A 282 7.43 8.73 23.87
C THR A 282 7.08 8.87 22.40
N MET A 283 5.79 9.05 22.11
CA MET A 283 5.33 9.41 20.77
C MET A 283 5.92 10.76 20.33
N THR A 284 6.13 10.92 19.03
CA THR A 284 6.60 12.17 18.42
C THR A 284 5.57 13.31 18.53
N GLN A 285 4.29 12.97 18.68
CA GLN A 285 3.20 13.91 18.92
C GLN A 285 2.21 13.32 19.93
N GLY A 286 1.76 14.15 20.87
CA GLY A 286 0.70 13.77 21.78
C GLY A 286 -0.63 13.57 21.06
N ARG A 287 -1.35 12.51 21.41
CA ARG A 287 -2.64 12.13 20.81
C ARG A 287 -3.63 11.60 21.83
N PHE A 288 -4.92 11.76 21.55
CA PHE A 288 -6.04 11.13 22.26
C PHE A 288 -7.09 10.69 21.24
N ALA A 289 -8.04 9.82 21.60
CA ALA A 289 -9.05 9.29 20.68
C ALA A 289 -8.44 8.69 19.40
N HIS A 290 -7.23 8.17 19.54
CA HIS A 290 -6.53 7.36 18.55
C HIS A 290 -6.82 5.87 18.82
N THR A 291 -6.47 5.02 17.87
CA THR A 291 -6.46 3.57 18.09
C THR A 291 -5.04 3.05 18.15
N SER A 292 -4.85 1.94 18.87
CA SER A 292 -3.61 1.18 18.90
C SER A 292 -3.91 -0.29 18.57
N THR A 293 -3.20 -0.86 17.61
CA THR A 293 -3.42 -2.21 17.10
C THR A 293 -2.12 -3.00 17.22
N LEU A 294 -2.14 -4.12 17.94
CA LEU A 294 -1.03 -5.06 17.94
C LEU A 294 -0.95 -5.73 16.56
N LEU A 295 0.21 -5.70 15.93
CA LEU A 295 0.48 -6.34 14.64
C LEU A 295 1.02 -7.75 14.84
N ALA A 296 0.96 -8.57 13.79
CA ALA A 296 1.44 -9.96 13.82
C ALA A 296 2.94 -10.10 14.12
N ASP A 297 3.71 -9.03 13.89
CA ASP A 297 5.15 -8.99 14.15
C ASP A 297 5.51 -8.55 15.58
N GLY A 298 4.50 -8.37 16.44
CA GLY A 298 4.63 -7.95 17.83
C GLY A 298 4.78 -6.44 18.04
N THR A 299 4.82 -5.64 16.97
CA THR A 299 4.82 -4.18 17.10
C THR A 299 3.40 -3.63 17.26
N VAL A 300 3.26 -2.41 17.78
CA VAL A 300 1.95 -1.77 17.96
C VAL A 300 1.82 -0.57 17.03
N LEU A 301 0.84 -0.59 16.15
CA LEU A 301 0.48 0.53 15.28
C LEU A 301 -0.44 1.51 16.00
N LEU A 302 -0.01 2.76 16.12
CA LEU A 302 -0.82 3.87 16.61
C LEU A 302 -1.28 4.72 15.43
N THR A 303 -2.60 4.92 15.30
CA THR A 303 -3.18 5.60 14.14
C THR A 303 -3.96 6.84 14.55
N ALA A 304 -3.64 7.97 13.90
CA ALA A 304 -4.39 9.21 13.95
C ALA A 304 -4.76 9.68 15.39
N GLY A 305 -5.93 10.29 15.58
CA GLY A 305 -6.39 10.85 16.86
C GLY A 305 -6.42 12.38 16.89
N GLY A 306 -6.77 12.94 18.03
CA GLY A 306 -6.79 14.37 18.29
C GLY A 306 -5.46 14.88 18.83
N ALA A 307 -4.96 15.96 18.26
CA ALA A 307 -3.82 16.72 18.77
C ALA A 307 -4.26 18.12 19.20
N PHE A 308 -3.48 18.74 20.09
CA PHE A 308 -3.68 20.12 20.48
C PHE A 308 -2.82 21.06 19.61
N ARG A 309 -3.43 22.09 19.02
CA ARG A 309 -2.72 23.26 18.48
C ARG A 309 -3.33 24.52 19.08
N GLY A 310 -2.51 25.44 19.58
CA GLY A 310 -2.99 26.72 20.10
C GLY A 310 -3.63 27.55 18.99
N CYS A 311 -4.95 27.70 19.01
CA CYS A 311 -5.74 28.54 18.11
C CYS A 311 -6.28 29.79 18.84
N GLY A 312 -5.43 30.49 19.61
CA GLY A 312 -5.80 31.70 20.35
C GLY A 312 -6.53 31.40 21.68
N ARG A 313 -7.66 32.09 21.93
CA ARG A 313 -8.45 31.97 23.19
C ARG A 313 -9.48 30.84 23.18
N THR A 314 -9.68 30.18 22.05
CA THR A 314 -10.63 29.05 21.89
C THR A 314 -9.84 27.74 21.91
N PHE A 315 -10.38 26.71 22.58
CA PHE A 315 -9.76 25.39 22.61
C PHE A 315 -10.19 24.62 21.36
N CYS A 316 -9.28 24.40 20.40
CA CYS A 316 -9.57 23.59 19.21
C CYS A 316 -8.76 22.29 19.26
N PHE A 317 -9.47 21.17 19.19
CA PHE A 317 -8.87 19.88 18.91
C PHE A 317 -8.79 19.69 17.40
N TYR A 318 -7.65 19.23 16.91
CA TYR A 318 -7.48 18.96 15.48
C TYR A 318 -7.23 17.48 15.26
N PRO A 319 -7.91 16.86 14.28
CA PRO A 319 -7.57 15.51 13.85
C PRO A 319 -6.15 15.50 13.29
N THR A 320 -5.40 14.45 13.56
CA THR A 320 -4.10 14.21 12.95
C THR A 320 -4.17 13.02 11.99
N ALA A 321 -3.28 13.05 11.01
CA ALA A 321 -3.03 11.93 10.11
C ALA A 321 -1.71 11.22 10.46
N THR A 322 -1.04 11.59 11.55
CA THR A 322 0.21 10.92 11.97
C THR A 322 -0.07 9.50 12.39
N SER A 323 0.81 8.59 12.02
CA SER A 323 0.85 7.23 12.59
C SER A 323 2.27 6.87 12.99
N GLU A 324 2.38 5.97 13.97
CA GLU A 324 3.64 5.58 14.58
C GLU A 324 3.60 4.09 14.91
N ILE A 325 4.73 3.41 14.79
CA ILE A 325 4.93 2.03 15.26
C ILE A 325 5.69 2.08 16.58
N TYR A 326 5.18 1.38 17.58
CA TYR A 326 5.90 1.09 18.82
C TYR A 326 6.54 -0.29 18.75
N ASP A 327 7.84 -0.33 18.99
CA ASP A 327 8.63 -1.55 19.09
C ASP A 327 8.90 -1.88 20.56
N GLU A 328 8.25 -2.92 21.07
CA GLU A 328 8.39 -3.38 22.46
C GLU A 328 9.83 -3.75 22.82
N ALA A 329 10.55 -4.43 21.93
CA ALA A 329 11.90 -4.93 22.20
C ALA A 329 12.90 -3.78 22.45
N THR A 330 12.65 -2.61 21.85
CA THR A 330 13.51 -1.43 22.00
C THR A 330 12.87 -0.32 22.85
N GLY A 331 11.57 -0.42 23.13
CA GLY A 331 10.78 0.62 23.76
C GLY A 331 10.61 1.89 22.92
N LYS A 332 10.85 1.86 21.60
CA LYS A 332 10.89 3.05 20.73
C LYS A 332 9.62 3.23 19.89
N PHE A 333 9.24 4.49 19.71
CA PHE A 333 8.26 4.90 18.71
C PHE A 333 8.97 5.37 17.44
N THR A 334 8.52 4.91 16.28
CA THR A 334 8.99 5.40 14.98
C THR A 334 7.83 5.93 14.16
N ALA A 335 7.97 7.15 13.65
CA ALA A 335 6.96 7.75 12.78
C ALA A 335 6.96 7.08 11.41
N ILE A 336 5.77 6.73 10.93
CA ILE A 336 5.56 6.07 9.64
C ILE A 336 4.78 6.98 8.69
N ALA A 337 4.44 6.46 7.50
CA ALA A 337 3.58 7.16 6.55
C ALA A 337 2.32 7.72 7.22
N ARG A 338 1.85 8.88 6.76
CA ARG A 338 0.62 9.48 7.28
C ARG A 338 -0.59 8.84 6.62
N LEU A 339 -1.71 8.77 7.35
CA LEU A 339 -3.01 8.48 6.75
C LEU A 339 -3.31 9.51 5.66
N ASN A 340 -4.07 9.10 4.65
CA ASN A 340 -4.57 9.99 3.59
C ASN A 340 -5.57 11.00 4.16
N GLN A 341 -6.32 10.62 5.19
CA GLN A 341 -7.27 11.48 5.87
C GLN A 341 -7.01 11.54 7.38
N ALA A 342 -6.85 12.78 7.88
CA ALA A 342 -6.74 13.02 9.32
C ALA A 342 -8.07 12.71 10.01
N ARG A 343 -8.03 11.96 11.12
CA ARG A 343 -9.22 11.51 11.84
C ARG A 343 -8.99 11.34 13.34
N TYR A 344 -10.05 11.35 14.13
CA TYR A 344 -10.09 10.87 15.51
C TYR A 344 -11.41 10.13 15.73
N TYR A 345 -11.55 9.42 16.85
CA TYR A 345 -12.75 8.60 17.15
C TYR A 345 -13.10 7.58 16.05
N HIS A 346 -12.09 7.22 15.25
CA HIS A 346 -12.17 6.14 14.29
C HIS A 346 -11.92 4.81 14.99
N THR A 347 -12.29 3.73 14.32
CA THR A 347 -12.01 2.36 14.75
C THR A 347 -10.89 1.76 13.90
N ALA A 348 -10.20 0.75 14.44
CA ALA A 348 -9.18 0.02 13.72
C ALA A 348 -9.24 -1.47 14.06
N SER A 349 -9.07 -2.32 13.05
CA SER A 349 -8.99 -3.78 13.22
C SER A 349 -7.84 -4.35 12.40
N LEU A 350 -7.08 -5.27 13.01
CA LEU A 350 -6.16 -6.14 12.29
C LEU A 350 -6.98 -7.18 11.50
N LEU A 351 -6.73 -7.29 10.20
CA LEU A 351 -7.30 -8.30 9.33
C LEU A 351 -6.46 -9.58 9.34
N GLY A 352 -7.07 -10.70 8.95
CA GLY A 352 -6.39 -12.00 8.89
C GLY A 352 -5.22 -12.06 7.89
N ASP A 353 -5.15 -11.11 6.96
CA ASP A 353 -4.03 -10.96 6.02
C ASP A 353 -2.90 -10.04 6.55
N GLY A 354 -3.00 -9.56 7.79
CA GLY A 354 -2.00 -8.71 8.44
C GLY A 354 -2.14 -7.22 8.17
N ARG A 355 -3.08 -6.78 7.32
CA ARG A 355 -3.38 -5.34 7.14
C ARG A 355 -4.19 -4.80 8.32
N VAL A 356 -4.12 -3.50 8.57
CA VAL A 356 -5.00 -2.82 9.53
C VAL A 356 -6.03 -2.00 8.78
N LEU A 357 -7.31 -2.32 8.98
CA LEU A 357 -8.46 -1.57 8.47
C LEU A 357 -8.77 -0.43 9.44
N VAL A 358 -8.69 0.82 8.97
CA VAL A 358 -9.11 2.02 9.70
C VAL A 358 -10.40 2.55 9.12
N VAL A 359 -11.41 2.75 9.99
CA VAL A 359 -12.79 3.01 9.58
C VAL A 359 -13.33 4.25 10.30
N GLY A 360 -13.98 5.13 9.52
CA GLY A 360 -14.78 6.23 10.05
C GLY A 360 -14.01 7.25 10.90
N GLY A 361 -14.65 7.74 11.95
CA GLY A 361 -14.21 8.86 12.78
C GLY A 361 -14.61 10.21 12.19
N ALA A 362 -14.01 11.28 12.69
CA ALA A 362 -14.30 12.63 12.24
C ALA A 362 -13.05 13.44 11.90
N SER A 363 -13.21 14.34 10.93
CA SER A 363 -12.20 15.30 10.49
C SER A 363 -12.79 16.71 10.42
N ASN A 364 -12.28 17.65 11.23
CA ASN A 364 -12.70 19.06 11.21
C ASN A 364 -14.23 19.25 11.20
N LEU A 365 -14.94 18.58 12.13
CA LEU A 365 -16.41 18.57 12.27
C LEU A 365 -17.19 17.82 11.18
N ARG A 366 -16.50 17.10 10.27
CA ARG A 366 -17.12 16.22 9.29
C ARG A 366 -16.91 14.76 9.67
N GLN A 367 -18.00 14.02 9.79
CA GLN A 367 -17.99 12.57 9.98
C GLN A 367 -17.53 11.89 8.69
N LEU A 368 -16.75 10.84 8.85
CA LEU A 368 -16.09 10.15 7.76
C LEU A 368 -16.77 8.82 7.47
N ASP A 369 -16.99 8.58 6.19
CA ASP A 369 -17.28 7.29 5.57
C ASP A 369 -15.99 6.60 5.06
N GLY A 370 -14.91 7.39 4.91
CA GLY A 370 -13.67 6.94 4.30
C GLY A 370 -12.96 5.84 5.08
N VAL A 371 -12.43 4.88 4.32
CA VAL A 371 -11.75 3.69 4.83
C VAL A 371 -10.34 3.60 4.25
N GLU A 372 -9.38 3.25 5.11
CA GLU A 372 -7.97 3.16 4.76
C GLU A 372 -7.35 1.86 5.27
N PHE A 373 -6.49 1.23 4.47
CA PHE A 373 -5.58 0.19 4.96
C PHE A 373 -4.24 0.76 5.32
N TYR A 374 -3.70 0.30 6.44
CA TYR A 374 -2.28 0.23 6.62
C TYR A 374 -1.78 -1.16 6.22
N VAL A 375 -0.79 -1.17 5.32
CA VAL A 375 -0.05 -2.36 4.90
C VAL A 375 1.33 -2.29 5.57
N PRO A 376 1.62 -3.14 6.57
CA PRO A 376 2.95 -3.23 7.15
C PRO A 376 3.98 -3.55 6.08
N LEU A 377 5.12 -2.86 6.11
CA LEU A 377 6.21 -3.16 5.19
C LEU A 377 6.99 -4.37 5.68
N THR A 378 7.14 -5.34 4.78
CA THR A 378 7.88 -6.59 5.01
C THR A 378 9.15 -6.65 4.19
N LEU A 379 9.07 -6.32 2.90
CA LEU A 379 10.20 -6.30 1.97
C LEU A 379 10.49 -4.88 1.47
N ALA A 380 11.76 -4.47 1.54
CA ALA A 380 12.27 -3.28 0.87
C ALA A 380 12.97 -3.69 -0.42
N ILE A 381 12.59 -3.07 -1.54
CA ILE A 381 13.07 -3.42 -2.88
C ILE A 381 13.79 -2.22 -3.50
N SER A 382 14.99 -2.44 -4.04
CA SER A 382 15.76 -1.37 -4.70
C SER A 382 16.65 -1.88 -5.83
N PRO A 383 16.59 -1.29 -7.04
CA PRO A 383 15.63 -0.27 -7.48
C PRO A 383 14.22 -0.85 -7.72
N LEU A 384 13.20 0.02 -7.80
CA LEU A 384 11.80 -0.35 -8.11
C LEU A 384 11.51 -0.47 -9.62
N SER A 385 12.52 -0.22 -10.45
CA SER A 385 12.48 -0.45 -11.89
C SER A 385 13.89 -0.67 -12.44
N LEU A 386 14.01 -1.45 -13.51
CA LEU A 386 15.23 -1.58 -14.29
C LEU A 386 14.98 -1.11 -15.73
N ASP A 387 15.89 -0.30 -16.25
CA ASP A 387 15.88 0.14 -17.65
C ASP A 387 17.17 -0.35 -18.34
N PHE A 388 16.99 -1.22 -19.33
CA PHE A 388 18.07 -1.83 -20.10
C PHE A 388 18.45 -1.01 -21.34
N GLY A 389 17.74 0.10 -21.61
CA GLY A 389 18.03 0.99 -22.72
C GLY A 389 17.81 0.32 -24.08
N LEU A 390 18.63 0.74 -25.06
CA LEU A 390 18.62 0.19 -26.42
C LEU A 390 19.53 -1.04 -26.50
N LEU A 391 19.04 -2.12 -27.11
CA LEU A 391 19.81 -3.32 -27.41
C LEU A 391 19.39 -3.90 -28.76
N GLU A 392 20.37 -4.33 -29.57
CA GLU A 392 20.07 -4.94 -30.88
C GLU A 392 19.27 -6.24 -30.71
N VAL A 393 18.29 -6.45 -31.60
CA VAL A 393 17.45 -7.66 -31.61
C VAL A 393 18.30 -8.93 -31.72
N GLY A 394 18.07 -9.88 -30.80
CA GLY A 394 18.79 -11.15 -30.75
C GLY A 394 20.03 -11.16 -29.86
N LEU A 395 20.46 -10.01 -29.32
CA LEU A 395 21.53 -9.95 -28.31
C LEU A 395 20.97 -10.04 -26.88
N THR A 396 21.84 -10.34 -25.92
CA THR A 396 21.52 -10.35 -24.49
C THR A 396 22.31 -9.26 -23.76
N SER A 397 21.61 -8.48 -22.93
CA SER A 397 22.22 -7.42 -22.13
C SER A 397 23.17 -7.96 -21.06
N ALA A 398 24.02 -7.09 -20.51
CA ALA A 398 24.58 -7.32 -19.18
C ALA A 398 23.46 -7.44 -18.14
N SER A 399 23.70 -8.18 -17.06
CA SER A 399 22.72 -8.32 -15.99
C SER A 399 22.62 -7.06 -15.14
N GLN A 400 21.41 -6.62 -14.85
CA GLN A 400 21.11 -5.63 -13.82
C GLN A 400 20.47 -6.31 -12.61
N THR A 401 20.61 -5.74 -11.42
CA THR A 401 20.24 -6.40 -10.16
C THR A 401 19.25 -5.58 -9.36
N ILE A 402 18.25 -6.27 -8.80
CA ILE A 402 17.34 -5.77 -7.77
C ILE A 402 17.77 -6.36 -6.44
N THR A 403 17.91 -5.52 -5.40
CA THR A 403 18.13 -5.96 -4.03
C THR A 403 16.79 -6.03 -3.31
N VAL A 404 16.49 -7.18 -2.72
CA VAL A 404 15.33 -7.43 -1.88
C VAL A 404 15.81 -7.62 -0.45
N THR A 405 15.30 -6.84 0.48
CA THR A 405 15.68 -6.90 1.90
C THR A 405 14.47 -7.16 2.76
N ASN A 406 14.52 -8.14 3.66
CA ASN A 406 13.50 -8.32 4.68
C ASN A 406 13.70 -7.27 5.77
N VAL A 407 12.83 -6.27 5.80
CA VAL A 407 12.83 -5.18 6.79
C VAL A 407 11.79 -5.40 7.89
N GLY A 408 10.97 -6.44 7.76
CA GLY A 408 10.05 -6.89 8.80
C GLY A 408 10.77 -7.68 9.91
N LYS A 409 10.00 -8.11 10.91
CA LYS A 409 10.51 -8.92 12.02
C LYS A 409 10.25 -10.43 11.89
N SER A 410 9.54 -10.84 10.83
CA SER A 410 9.23 -12.25 10.56
C SER A 410 9.94 -12.73 9.29
N PRO A 411 10.37 -14.01 9.22
CA PRO A 411 10.95 -14.56 7.99
C PRO A 411 9.97 -14.49 6.81
N VAL A 412 10.48 -14.07 5.65
CA VAL A 412 9.72 -14.04 4.40
C VAL A 412 10.07 -15.26 3.58
N THR A 413 9.08 -16.08 3.25
CA THR A 413 9.25 -17.28 2.43
C THR A 413 8.72 -17.02 1.03
N PHE A 414 9.59 -17.09 0.03
CA PHE A 414 9.23 -16.92 -1.38
C PHE A 414 8.61 -18.22 -1.91
N THR A 415 7.45 -18.08 -2.53
CA THR A 415 6.77 -19.16 -3.26
C THR A 415 7.09 -19.12 -4.76
N GLY A 416 7.55 -17.97 -5.26
CA GLY A 416 8.00 -17.82 -6.64
C GLY A 416 8.63 -16.45 -6.92
N ILE A 417 9.58 -16.43 -7.85
CA ILE A 417 10.10 -15.20 -8.46
C ILE A 417 10.04 -15.44 -9.96
N ALA A 418 9.30 -14.59 -10.68
CA ALA A 418 9.05 -14.77 -12.11
C ALA A 418 9.33 -13.47 -12.88
N THR A 419 9.74 -13.62 -14.15
CA THR A 419 9.81 -12.52 -15.12
C THR A 419 8.87 -12.80 -16.29
N ASN A 420 8.47 -11.75 -17.01
CA ASN A 420 7.70 -11.88 -18.26
C ASN A 420 8.36 -11.09 -19.41
N GLY A 421 7.87 -11.28 -20.63
CA GLY A 421 8.38 -10.59 -21.82
C GLY A 421 9.75 -11.09 -22.27
N ASP A 422 10.57 -10.16 -22.75
CA ASP A 422 11.93 -10.44 -23.26
C ASP A 422 12.99 -10.45 -22.14
N TYR A 423 12.57 -10.78 -20.92
CA TYR A 423 13.41 -10.71 -19.71
C TYR A 423 13.55 -12.07 -19.04
N ALA A 424 14.77 -12.37 -18.59
CA ALA A 424 15.09 -13.58 -17.84
C ALA A 424 15.76 -13.22 -16.51
N GLN A 425 15.55 -14.03 -15.48
CA GLN A 425 16.26 -13.94 -14.21
C GLN A 425 17.26 -15.09 -14.04
N ALA A 426 18.40 -14.81 -13.42
CA ALA A 426 19.43 -15.80 -13.12
C ALA A 426 20.16 -15.38 -11.84
N ALA A 427 19.97 -16.14 -10.75
CA ALA A 427 20.30 -15.82 -9.35
C ALA A 427 19.15 -15.12 -8.62
N ASN A 428 18.55 -15.88 -7.72
CA ASN A 428 17.34 -15.54 -6.99
C ASN A 428 17.60 -15.55 -5.49
N CYS A 429 16.67 -14.97 -4.75
CA CYS A 429 16.64 -15.05 -3.30
C CYS A 429 16.58 -16.49 -2.77
N PRO A 430 17.08 -16.74 -1.54
CA PRO A 430 16.86 -18.02 -0.86
C PRO A 430 15.36 -18.28 -0.69
N ALA A 431 14.95 -19.53 -0.49
CA ALA A 431 13.54 -19.87 -0.26
C ALA A 431 12.93 -19.10 0.92
N THR A 432 13.75 -18.81 1.95
CA THR A 432 13.37 -17.97 3.09
C THR A 432 14.43 -16.90 3.30
N LEU A 433 14.00 -15.66 3.48
CA LEU A 433 14.81 -14.49 3.80
C LEU A 433 14.49 -14.04 5.23
N ASP A 434 15.42 -14.26 6.15
CA ASP A 434 15.27 -13.89 7.56
C ASP A 434 15.30 -12.37 7.78
N PRO A 435 14.76 -11.87 8.92
CA PRO A 435 14.79 -10.45 9.26
C PRO A 435 16.18 -9.82 9.14
N GLY A 436 16.26 -8.68 8.45
CA GLY A 436 17.50 -7.94 8.21
C GLY A 436 18.41 -8.52 7.12
N GLN A 437 18.06 -9.65 6.51
CA GLN A 437 18.81 -10.22 5.39
C GLN A 437 18.41 -9.58 4.07
N SER A 438 19.36 -9.57 3.14
CA SER A 438 19.16 -9.12 1.76
C SER A 438 19.56 -10.20 0.76
N CYS A 439 18.89 -10.22 -0.38
CA CYS A 439 19.24 -11.04 -1.52
C CYS A 439 19.16 -10.22 -2.82
N ALA A 440 19.79 -10.74 -3.87
CA ALA A 440 19.79 -10.14 -5.19
C ALA A 440 18.92 -10.97 -6.14
N VAL A 441 18.12 -10.28 -6.96
CA VAL A 441 17.46 -10.84 -8.15
C VAL A 441 18.12 -10.20 -9.37
N SER A 442 18.88 -11.00 -10.11
CA SER A 442 19.61 -10.54 -11.29
C SER A 442 18.81 -10.82 -12.56
N VAL A 443 18.63 -9.80 -13.39
CA VAL A 443 17.76 -9.79 -14.58
C VAL A 443 18.57 -9.44 -15.83
N THR A 444 18.26 -10.07 -16.95
CA THR A 444 18.82 -9.78 -18.29
C THR A 444 17.70 -9.53 -19.29
N PHE A 445 17.96 -8.67 -20.28
CA PHE A 445 17.06 -8.35 -21.39
C PHE A 445 17.58 -8.97 -22.70
N SER A 446 16.71 -9.59 -23.49
CA SER A 446 17.03 -10.16 -24.82
C SER A 446 15.91 -9.87 -25.82
N PRO A 447 15.94 -8.69 -26.49
CA PRO A 447 14.85 -8.27 -27.37
C PRO A 447 14.67 -9.25 -28.53
N THR A 448 13.44 -9.72 -28.71
CA THR A 448 13.07 -10.62 -29.82
C THR A 448 12.51 -9.88 -31.04
N ALA A 449 12.22 -8.58 -30.89
CA ALA A 449 11.74 -7.71 -31.95
C ALA A 449 12.14 -6.25 -31.65
N ALA A 450 12.16 -5.42 -32.70
CA ALA A 450 12.42 -3.99 -32.57
C ALA A 450 11.28 -3.24 -31.85
N GLY A 451 11.60 -2.10 -31.25
CA GLY A 451 10.66 -1.26 -30.49
C GLY A 451 10.65 -1.55 -28.99
N THR A 452 9.80 -0.83 -28.25
CA THR A 452 9.72 -0.94 -26.78
C THR A 452 9.19 -2.30 -26.34
N ARG A 453 9.87 -2.90 -25.35
CA ARG A 453 9.59 -4.22 -24.80
C ARG A 453 9.33 -4.09 -23.29
N PRO A 454 8.10 -3.81 -22.84
CA PRO A 454 7.80 -3.73 -21.41
C PRO A 454 7.85 -5.12 -20.76
N GLY A 455 8.19 -5.18 -19.48
CA GLY A 455 8.13 -6.40 -18.69
C GLY A 455 8.11 -6.12 -17.19
N SER A 456 8.15 -7.17 -16.39
CA SER A 456 8.18 -7.09 -14.94
C SER A 456 8.89 -8.27 -14.29
N VAL A 457 9.41 -8.05 -13.08
CA VAL A 457 9.69 -9.12 -12.10
C VAL A 457 8.52 -9.16 -11.11
N THR A 458 8.00 -10.34 -10.81
CA THR A 458 6.96 -10.55 -9.79
C THR A 458 7.53 -11.44 -8.67
N LEU A 459 7.47 -10.95 -7.44
CA LEU A 459 7.79 -11.70 -6.23
C LEU A 459 6.48 -12.20 -5.59
N SER A 460 6.40 -13.50 -5.35
CA SER A 460 5.33 -14.14 -4.59
C SER A 460 5.91 -14.73 -3.31
N ASP A 461 5.29 -14.39 -2.17
CA ASP A 461 5.78 -14.72 -0.84
C ASP A 461 4.63 -14.73 0.20
N ASN A 462 4.96 -14.89 1.48
CA ASN A 462 4.01 -14.92 2.59
C ASN A 462 3.82 -13.55 3.28
N SER A 463 4.30 -12.46 2.67
CA SER A 463 4.33 -11.15 3.29
C SER A 463 3.04 -10.34 3.05
N VAL A 464 2.76 -9.33 3.89
CA VAL A 464 1.51 -8.55 3.76
C VAL A 464 1.53 -7.74 2.46
N GLY A 465 0.53 -7.93 1.61
CA GLY A 465 0.48 -7.36 0.26
C GLY A 465 0.94 -8.31 -0.85
N SER A 466 1.44 -9.50 -0.52
CA SER A 466 1.53 -10.63 -1.45
C SER A 466 0.10 -11.13 -1.79
N PRO A 467 -0.14 -11.70 -2.99
CA PRO A 467 0.80 -12.57 -3.69
C PRO A 467 1.75 -11.92 -4.71
N GLU A 468 1.71 -10.62 -4.98
CA GLU A 468 2.43 -10.06 -6.14
C GLU A 468 3.06 -8.69 -5.86
N GLN A 469 4.33 -8.67 -5.48
CA GLN A 469 5.15 -7.45 -5.55
C GLN A 469 5.78 -7.36 -6.94
N THR A 470 5.46 -6.31 -7.70
CA THR A 470 5.88 -6.19 -9.11
C THR A 470 6.91 -5.06 -9.29
N ILE A 471 8.04 -5.37 -9.92
CA ILE A 471 9.11 -4.44 -10.29
C ILE A 471 9.06 -4.22 -11.80
N ALA A 472 9.00 -2.98 -12.27
CA ALA A 472 8.88 -2.67 -13.69
C ALA A 472 10.21 -2.86 -14.45
N LEU A 473 10.16 -3.45 -15.64
CA LEU A 473 11.30 -3.61 -16.55
C LEU A 473 11.03 -2.86 -17.86
N ALA A 474 12.02 -2.12 -18.34
CA ALA A 474 11.99 -1.39 -19.60
C ALA A 474 13.24 -1.69 -20.44
N GLY A 475 13.05 -1.71 -21.76
CA GLY A 475 14.08 -1.98 -22.76
C GLY A 475 13.50 -1.79 -24.16
N THR A 476 14.35 -1.48 -25.12
CA THR A 476 13.97 -1.26 -26.52
C THR A 476 14.88 -2.07 -27.43
N GLY A 477 14.27 -2.86 -28.31
CA GLY A 477 14.99 -3.56 -29.37
C GLY A 477 15.32 -2.61 -30.53
N GLU A 478 16.57 -2.54 -30.95
CA GLU A 478 16.98 -1.80 -32.15
C GLU A 478 17.26 -2.76 -33.33
N PRO A 479 16.89 -2.38 -34.56
CA PRO A 479 17.36 -3.05 -35.77
C PRO A 479 18.89 -2.94 -35.94
N GLY A 480 19.59 -4.04 -36.26
CA GLY A 480 20.95 -3.99 -36.83
C GLY A 480 20.92 -3.82 -38.36
N ASP A 481 21.78 -2.96 -38.93
CA ASP A 481 21.71 -2.52 -40.34
C ASP A 481 22.81 -3.11 -41.26
N LEU A 482 22.52 -3.17 -42.57
CA LEU A 482 23.53 -3.32 -43.63
C LEU A 482 23.90 -1.94 -44.16
N ALA A 483 25.18 -1.64 -44.34
CA ALA A 483 25.61 -0.35 -44.87
C ALA A 483 26.72 -0.46 -45.91
N PHE A 484 26.74 0.49 -46.85
CA PHE A 484 27.82 0.64 -47.82
C PHE A 484 28.91 1.57 -47.31
N THR A 485 30.16 1.14 -47.44
CA THR A 485 31.34 1.97 -47.20
C THR A 485 32.26 1.97 -48.42
N PRO A 486 32.49 3.13 -49.08
CA PRO A 486 31.79 4.42 -48.88
C PRO A 486 30.34 4.39 -49.39
N SER A 487 29.51 5.33 -48.92
CA SER A 487 28.10 5.50 -49.33
C SER A 487 27.91 6.26 -50.64
N SER A 488 29.00 6.79 -51.22
CA SER A 488 29.00 7.40 -52.56
C SER A 488 30.34 7.18 -53.27
N LEU A 489 30.28 7.08 -54.60
CA LEU A 489 31.44 7.00 -55.49
C LEU A 489 31.41 8.16 -56.48
N ARG A 490 32.51 8.91 -56.51
CA ARG A 490 32.70 10.05 -57.40
C ARG A 490 33.87 9.78 -58.33
N PHE A 491 33.55 9.53 -59.58
CA PHE A 491 34.52 9.17 -60.61
C PHE A 491 35.23 10.41 -61.18
N PRO A 492 36.50 10.28 -61.59
CA PRO A 492 37.20 11.34 -62.29
C PRO A 492 36.57 11.62 -63.66
N ALA A 493 36.83 12.82 -64.18
CA ALA A 493 36.53 13.18 -65.56
C ALA A 493 37.12 12.15 -66.53
N THR A 494 36.29 11.63 -67.44
CA THR A 494 36.67 10.54 -68.36
C THR A 494 36.21 10.88 -69.78
N LEU A 495 37.04 10.62 -70.79
CA LEU A 495 36.69 10.84 -72.20
C LEU A 495 35.51 9.95 -72.63
N PRO A 496 34.57 10.43 -73.45
CA PRO A 496 33.50 9.62 -74.02
C PRO A 496 34.00 8.33 -74.68
N GLY A 497 33.32 7.21 -74.40
CA GLY A 497 33.68 5.89 -74.90
C GLY A 497 34.89 5.23 -74.20
N SER A 498 35.59 5.95 -73.31
CA SER A 498 36.64 5.38 -72.46
C SER A 498 36.10 5.04 -71.07
N SER A 499 36.67 4.00 -70.45
CA SER A 499 36.28 3.58 -69.09
C SER A 499 37.25 4.11 -68.03
N SER A 500 36.71 4.56 -66.90
CA SER A 500 37.51 4.93 -65.72
C SER A 500 38.21 3.72 -65.10
N ALA A 501 39.19 3.96 -64.23
CA ALA A 501 39.60 2.94 -63.27
C ALA A 501 38.39 2.54 -62.38
N PRO A 502 38.24 1.26 -61.99
CA PRO A 502 37.19 0.85 -61.09
C PRO A 502 37.30 1.53 -59.72
N MET A 503 36.17 1.94 -59.14
CA MET A 503 36.07 2.36 -57.74
C MET A 503 35.23 1.37 -56.95
N SER A 504 35.61 1.16 -55.69
CA SER A 504 35.03 0.11 -54.86
C SER A 504 34.08 0.66 -53.79
N ALA A 505 32.94 0.00 -53.60
CA ALA A 505 32.09 0.16 -52.41
C ALA A 505 31.84 -1.21 -51.77
N THR A 506 31.93 -1.30 -50.45
CA THR A 506 31.77 -2.56 -49.71
C THR A 506 30.45 -2.52 -48.94
N LEU A 507 29.59 -3.51 -49.18
CA LEU A 507 28.40 -3.78 -48.38
C LEU A 507 28.78 -4.74 -47.26
N TYR A 508 28.68 -4.28 -46.01
CA TYR A 508 28.99 -5.07 -44.82
C TYR A 508 27.70 -5.43 -44.09
N ASN A 509 27.55 -6.71 -43.71
CA ASN A 509 26.44 -7.15 -42.88
C ASN A 509 26.83 -7.01 -41.40
N ASP A 510 26.42 -5.90 -40.79
CA ASP A 510 26.60 -5.66 -39.35
C ASP A 510 25.43 -6.20 -38.52
N SER A 511 24.45 -6.85 -39.16
CA SER A 511 23.34 -7.48 -38.44
C SER A 511 23.71 -8.86 -37.91
N ALA A 512 23.05 -9.28 -36.82
CA ALA A 512 23.18 -10.62 -36.26
C ALA A 512 22.52 -11.74 -37.11
N ALA A 513 21.81 -11.41 -38.20
CA ALA A 513 21.11 -12.36 -39.06
C ALA A 513 21.82 -12.61 -40.40
N VAL A 514 21.62 -13.79 -40.98
CA VAL A 514 22.01 -14.06 -42.37
C VAL A 514 21.05 -13.31 -43.29
N VAL A 515 21.60 -12.49 -44.20
CA VAL A 515 20.81 -11.64 -45.09
C VAL A 515 20.87 -12.18 -46.51
N THR A 516 19.71 -12.43 -47.12
CA THR A 516 19.60 -12.92 -48.49
C THR A 516 19.59 -11.75 -49.46
N VAL A 517 20.52 -11.73 -50.41
CA VAL A 517 20.60 -10.73 -51.48
C VAL A 517 19.77 -11.21 -52.67
N THR A 518 18.80 -10.42 -53.12
CA THR A 518 17.84 -10.82 -54.16
C THR A 518 18.04 -10.10 -55.48
N VAL A 519 18.27 -8.78 -55.46
CA VAL A 519 18.43 -7.98 -56.67
C VAL A 519 19.57 -6.99 -56.50
N ILE A 520 20.45 -6.92 -57.49
CA ILE A 520 21.51 -5.92 -57.60
C ILE A 520 21.28 -5.17 -58.91
N ALA A 521 21.14 -3.84 -58.84
CA ALA A 521 20.85 -3.02 -60.01
C ALA A 521 21.58 -1.68 -59.97
N ILE A 522 21.82 -1.11 -61.16
CA ILE A 522 22.24 0.29 -61.33
C ILE A 522 21.15 1.01 -62.12
N SER A 523 20.74 2.18 -61.65
CA SER A 523 19.77 3.03 -62.34
C SER A 523 20.18 4.51 -62.30
N PRO A 524 20.20 5.23 -63.45
CA PRO A 524 20.18 4.70 -64.82
C PRO A 524 21.47 3.92 -65.14
N SER A 525 21.38 2.86 -65.95
CA SER A 525 22.50 1.97 -66.30
C SER A 525 23.34 2.44 -67.49
N ASN A 526 23.17 3.69 -67.93
CA ASN A 526 23.68 4.14 -69.24
C ASN A 526 25.18 4.49 -69.23
N ALA A 527 25.74 4.85 -68.08
CA ALA A 527 27.15 5.24 -67.95
C ALA A 527 27.91 4.52 -66.82
N PHE A 528 27.23 3.72 -65.99
CA PHE A 528 27.83 2.98 -64.89
C PHE A 528 27.58 1.48 -65.07
N SER A 529 28.63 0.68 -64.90
CA SER A 529 28.55 -0.78 -64.83
C SER A 529 29.19 -1.27 -63.54
N GLN A 530 28.80 -2.46 -63.08
CA GLN A 530 29.38 -3.04 -61.87
C GLN A 530 29.70 -4.52 -62.05
N THR A 531 30.76 -4.95 -61.38
CA THR A 531 30.99 -6.33 -60.99
C THR A 531 31.03 -6.41 -59.47
N ASN A 532 30.67 -7.56 -58.91
CA ASN A 532 30.70 -7.76 -57.47
C ASN A 532 31.05 -9.21 -57.14
N ASN A 533 31.42 -9.44 -55.89
CA ASN A 533 31.63 -10.77 -55.32
C ASN A 533 30.54 -11.13 -54.29
N CYS A 534 29.34 -10.53 -54.38
CA CYS A 534 28.31 -10.76 -53.38
C CYS A 534 27.76 -12.18 -53.46
N PRO A 535 27.82 -12.95 -52.36
CA PRO A 535 27.12 -14.22 -52.28
C PRO A 535 25.61 -14.01 -52.26
N GLY A 536 24.84 -15.06 -52.55
CA GLY A 536 23.37 -15.03 -52.42
C GLY A 536 22.90 -14.79 -50.97
N THR A 537 23.77 -15.02 -49.99
CA THR A 537 23.54 -14.74 -48.58
C THR A 537 24.80 -14.17 -47.92
N LEU A 538 24.65 -13.10 -47.13
CA LEU A 538 25.70 -12.51 -46.31
C LEU A 538 25.50 -12.91 -44.85
N ALA A 539 26.43 -13.69 -44.28
CA ALA A 539 26.41 -14.01 -42.85
C ALA A 539 26.81 -12.79 -41.99
N PRO A 540 26.52 -12.79 -40.68
CA PRO A 540 26.98 -11.73 -39.77
C PRO A 540 28.49 -11.50 -39.87
N GLY A 541 28.91 -10.25 -39.97
CA GLY A 541 30.31 -9.86 -40.11
C GLY A 541 30.95 -10.15 -41.47
N GLN A 542 30.19 -10.71 -42.43
CA GLN A 542 30.65 -10.83 -43.81
C GLN A 542 30.37 -9.57 -44.60
N SER A 543 31.17 -9.38 -45.64
CA SER A 543 30.98 -8.32 -46.61
C SER A 543 31.15 -8.82 -48.03
N CYS A 544 30.65 -8.01 -48.95
CA CYS A 544 30.99 -8.11 -50.35
C CYS A 544 31.29 -6.74 -50.93
N THR A 545 32.12 -6.73 -51.97
CA THR A 545 32.63 -5.54 -52.62
C THR A 545 32.11 -5.44 -54.03
N PHE A 546 31.68 -4.24 -54.39
CA PHE A 546 31.24 -3.84 -55.72
C PHE A 546 32.32 -3.00 -56.36
N GLN A 547 32.78 -3.40 -57.53
CA GLN A 547 33.66 -2.61 -58.39
C GLN A 547 32.82 -1.93 -59.45
N VAL A 548 32.70 -0.61 -59.37
CA VAL A 548 31.90 0.19 -60.30
C VAL A 548 32.83 0.91 -61.27
N VAL A 549 32.49 0.88 -62.55
CA VAL A 549 33.23 1.53 -63.64
C VAL A 549 32.32 2.57 -64.31
N PHE A 550 32.87 3.75 -64.56
CA PHE A 550 32.20 4.84 -65.26
C PHE A 550 32.67 4.91 -66.72
N THR A 551 31.75 4.99 -67.68
CA THR A 551 32.02 5.09 -69.13
C THR A 551 31.02 6.09 -69.75
N PRO A 552 31.37 7.39 -69.83
CA PRO A 552 30.49 8.41 -70.39
C PRO A 552 30.31 8.24 -71.90
N ARG A 553 29.20 8.73 -72.44
CA ARG A 553 28.89 8.68 -73.88
C ARG A 553 29.02 10.03 -74.58
N ASP A 554 28.89 11.13 -73.83
CA ASP A 554 28.88 12.50 -74.32
C ASP A 554 29.83 13.35 -73.47
N SER A 555 30.49 14.35 -74.07
CA SER A 555 31.62 15.07 -73.44
C SER A 555 31.26 16.22 -72.49
N ASP A 556 29.98 16.49 -72.20
CA ASP A 556 29.60 17.66 -71.38
C ASP A 556 28.41 17.45 -70.42
N ALA A 557 28.03 16.20 -70.13
CA ALA A 557 26.91 15.90 -69.22
C ALA A 557 27.38 15.37 -67.84
N PRO A 558 26.87 15.90 -66.70
CA PRO A 558 27.02 15.23 -65.42
C PRO A 558 26.18 13.95 -65.42
N TYR A 559 26.81 12.82 -65.13
CA TYR A 559 26.15 11.54 -64.97
C TYR A 559 25.91 11.28 -63.49
N SER A 560 24.66 11.00 -63.12
CA SER A 560 24.28 10.50 -61.81
C SER A 560 23.65 9.12 -61.94
N GLY A 561 23.92 8.26 -60.95
CA GLY A 561 23.38 6.91 -60.89
C GLY A 561 23.25 6.45 -59.44
N THR A 562 22.50 5.37 -59.23
CA THR A 562 22.40 4.70 -57.93
C THR A 562 22.64 3.22 -58.13
N LEU A 563 23.60 2.66 -57.41
CA LEU A 563 23.72 1.22 -57.20
C LEU A 563 22.79 0.84 -56.05
N SER A 564 21.88 -0.11 -56.26
CA SER A 564 20.94 -0.60 -55.25
C SER A 564 21.05 -2.12 -55.06
N VAL A 565 20.98 -2.55 -53.80
CA VAL A 565 20.99 -3.95 -53.39
C VAL A 565 19.73 -4.24 -52.59
N THR A 566 18.75 -4.85 -53.25
CA THR A 566 17.56 -5.40 -52.59
C THR A 566 17.94 -6.69 -51.88
N ASN A 567 17.63 -6.75 -50.59
CA ASN A 567 17.95 -7.85 -49.71
C ASN A 567 16.84 -8.07 -48.65
N SER A 568 16.97 -9.12 -47.85
CA SER A 568 16.03 -9.47 -46.78
C SER A 568 16.29 -8.75 -45.44
N GLY A 569 17.34 -7.93 -45.34
CA GLY A 569 17.68 -7.16 -44.16
C GLY A 569 16.88 -5.85 -44.06
N ASN A 570 17.01 -5.19 -42.92
CA ASN A 570 16.35 -3.89 -42.67
C ASN A 570 16.94 -2.78 -43.56
N GLY A 571 16.09 -1.83 -43.96
CA GLY A 571 16.48 -0.71 -44.83
C GLY A 571 16.69 -1.06 -46.32
N SER A 572 16.26 -2.24 -46.76
CA SER A 572 16.33 -2.67 -48.17
C SER A 572 15.48 -1.79 -49.12
N PRO A 573 16.01 -1.36 -50.29
CA PRO A 573 17.34 -1.65 -50.80
C PRO A 573 18.41 -0.73 -50.21
N GLN A 574 19.59 -1.30 -49.92
CA GLN A 574 20.77 -0.52 -49.58
C GLN A 574 21.36 0.13 -50.83
N THR A 575 21.81 1.38 -50.74
CA THR A 575 22.21 2.15 -51.94
C THR A 575 23.55 2.85 -51.83
N VAL A 576 24.21 3.05 -52.99
CA VAL A 576 25.40 3.89 -53.17
C VAL A 576 25.11 4.91 -54.25
N SER A 577 25.35 6.19 -53.95
CA SER A 577 25.23 7.27 -54.94
C SER A 577 26.44 7.29 -55.87
N LEU A 578 26.21 7.34 -57.18
CA LEU A 578 27.26 7.35 -58.21
C LEU A 578 27.25 8.70 -58.94
N SER A 579 28.42 9.28 -59.17
CA SER A 579 28.56 10.52 -59.94
C SER A 579 29.84 10.56 -60.78
N GLY A 580 29.78 11.13 -61.98
CA GLY A 580 30.92 11.31 -62.89
C GLY A 580 30.63 12.36 -63.97
N ALA A 581 31.65 12.77 -64.72
CA ALA A 581 31.54 13.74 -65.82
C ALA A 581 32.32 13.28 -67.06
N GLY A 582 31.72 13.42 -68.24
CA GLY A 582 32.45 13.38 -69.51
C GLY A 582 33.30 14.63 -69.71
N VAL A 583 34.40 14.54 -70.45
CA VAL A 583 35.22 15.69 -70.89
C VAL A 583 35.62 15.54 -72.34
N ASP A 584 35.90 16.66 -73.02
CA ASP A 584 36.42 16.73 -74.39
C ASP A 584 37.88 16.27 -74.53
#